data_AF-A0A3Q0NBV9-F1
#
_entry.id   AF-A0A3Q0NBV9-F1
#
_cell.length_a   1.000
_cell.length_b   1.000
_cell.length_c   1.000
_cell.angle_alpha   90.00
_cell.angle_beta   90.00
_cell.angle_gamma   90.00
#
_symmetry.space_group_name_H-M   'P 1'
#
loop_
_entity.id
_entity.type
_entity.pdbx_description
1 polymer ?
#
loop_
_entity_poly.entity_id
_entity_poly.type
_entity_poly.pdbx_seq_one_letter_code
_entity_poly.pdbx_strand_id
1 'polypeptide(L)'
;MNIVLIASLIFIAQTCLGFFQVKYYQHHMNKVANKYAGKIGYHLYSEMERLKFRTSAVAIIVVNENHIVHECQILTGKTVFAQFKTFTNYHHKELSEILTELSSKNKNTIQEKAIIKTVNSCMKAL
;
A
#
# COMPACT_ATOMS: atom_id res chain seq x y z
N MET A 1 -4.55 -21.59 -36.00
CA MET A 1 -3.96 -22.48 -34.96
C MET A 1 -2.92 -21.75 -34.10
N ASN A 2 -2.00 -20.96 -34.67
CA ASN A 2 -0.94 -20.27 -33.90
C ASN A 2 -1.44 -19.24 -32.87
N ILE A 3 -2.53 -18.51 -33.15
CA ILE A 3 -3.06 -17.48 -32.24
C ILE A 3 -3.56 -18.10 -30.93
N VAL A 4 -4.18 -19.28 -31.00
CA VAL A 4 -4.68 -19.98 -29.80
C VAL A 4 -3.50 -20.40 -28.91
N LEU A 5 -2.43 -20.95 -29.50
CA LEU A 5 -1.21 -21.31 -28.77
C LEU A 5 -0.55 -20.10 -28.11
N ILE A 6 -0.42 -18.98 -28.83
CA ILE A 6 0.14 -17.74 -28.29
C ILE A 6 -0.72 -17.21 -27.13
N ALA A 7 -2.05 -17.19 -27.29
CA ALA A 7 -2.97 -16.75 -26.25
C ALA A 7 -2.86 -17.62 -24.99
N SER A 8 -2.83 -18.95 -25.14
CA SER A 8 -2.65 -19.88 -24.03
C SER A 8 -1.34 -19.62 -23.28
N LEU A 9 -0.24 -19.39 -24.01
CA LEU A 9 1.07 -19.12 -23.40
C LEU A 9 1.08 -17.80 -22.63
N ILE A 10 0.40 -16.78 -23.14
CA ILE A 10 0.20 -15.50 -22.45
C ILE A 10 -0.61 -15.68 -21.17
N PHE A 11 -1.70 -16.45 -21.20
CA PHE A 11 -2.50 -16.71 -19.99
C PHE A 11 -1.68 -17.43 -18.92
N ILE A 12 -0.91 -18.45 -19.29
CA ILE A 12 -0.03 -19.16 -18.35
C ILE A 12 0.99 -18.19 -17.74
N ALA A 13 1.65 -17.38 -18.57
CA ALA A 13 2.62 -16.39 -18.09
C ALA A 13 1.96 -15.37 -17.14
N GLN A 14 0.76 -14.86 -17.47
CA GLN A 14 0.03 -13.93 -16.62
C GLN A 14 -0.34 -14.55 -15.27
N THR A 15 -0.76 -15.82 -15.23
CA THR A 15 -1.06 -16.54 -13.99
C THR A 15 0.20 -16.70 -13.13
N CYS A 16 1.33 -17.12 -13.73
CA CYS A 16 2.60 -17.24 -13.01
C CYS A 16 3.04 -15.89 -12.43
N LEU A 17 2.98 -14.82 -13.23
CA LEU A 17 3.32 -13.47 -12.79
C LEU A 17 2.42 -12.99 -11.64
N GLY A 18 1.10 -13.25 -11.72
CA GLY A 18 0.16 -12.92 -10.63
C GLY A 18 0.50 -13.64 -9.32
N PHE A 19 0.90 -14.91 -9.40
CA PHE A 19 1.36 -15.67 -8.23
C PHE A 19 2.60 -15.03 -7.58
N PHE A 20 3.59 -14.59 -8.37
CA PHE A 20 4.75 -13.87 -7.85
C PHE A 20 4.36 -12.55 -7.18
N GLN A 21 3.38 -11.83 -7.72
CA GLN A 21 2.90 -10.59 -7.12
C GLN A 21 2.28 -10.80 -5.73
N VAL A 22 1.45 -11.85 -5.57
CA VAL A 22 0.87 -12.20 -4.26
C VAL A 22 1.96 -12.58 -3.27
N LYS A 23 2.90 -13.44 -3.70
CA LYS A 23 4.03 -13.87 -2.85
C LYS A 23 4.91 -12.68 -2.43
N TYR A 24 5.18 -11.75 -3.35
CA TYR A 24 5.90 -10.51 -3.05
C TYR A 24 5.16 -9.66 -2.02
N TYR A 25 3.85 -9.45 -2.19
CA TYR A 25 3.04 -8.68 -1.24
C TYR A 25 3.05 -9.30 0.15
N GLN A 26 2.80 -10.61 0.26
CA GLN A 26 2.80 -11.32 1.54
C GLN A 26 4.18 -11.27 2.20
N HIS A 27 5.25 -11.52 1.45
CA HIS A 27 6.62 -11.45 1.96
C HIS A 27 6.95 -10.05 2.47
N HIS A 28 6.57 -9.01 1.73
CA HIS A 28 6.80 -7.63 2.09
C HIS A 28 6.00 -7.22 3.33
N MET A 29 4.72 -7.59 3.39
CA MET A 29 3.88 -7.35 4.57
C MET A 29 4.46 -8.02 5.81
N ASN A 30 4.84 -9.30 5.71
CA ASN A 30 5.46 -10.03 6.80
C ASN A 30 6.79 -9.42 7.22
N LYS A 31 7.58 -8.89 6.28
CA LYS A 31 8.83 -8.18 6.59
C LYS A 31 8.56 -6.93 7.43
N VAL A 32 7.55 -6.13 7.08
CA VAL A 32 7.18 -4.95 7.86
C VAL A 32 6.59 -5.37 9.21
N ALA A 33 5.66 -6.34 9.25
CA ALA A 33 5.11 -6.85 10.50
C ALA A 33 6.21 -7.37 11.44
N ASN A 34 7.13 -8.20 10.94
CA ASN A 34 8.24 -8.74 11.73
C ASN A 34 9.23 -7.66 12.23
N LYS A 35 9.40 -6.55 11.50
CA LYS A 35 10.23 -5.42 11.94
C LYS A 35 9.67 -4.73 13.20
N TYR A 36 8.35 -4.80 13.38
CA TYR A 36 7.65 -4.24 14.55
C TYR A 36 7.10 -5.33 15.50
N ALA A 37 7.25 -6.60 15.16
CA ALA A 37 6.86 -7.71 16.02
C ALA A 37 7.70 -7.66 17.31
N GLY A 38 7.00 -7.57 18.45
CA GLY A 38 7.62 -7.42 19.78
C GLY A 38 7.84 -5.98 20.23
N LYS A 39 7.60 -4.97 19.38
CA LYS A 39 7.50 -3.58 19.84
C LYS A 39 6.08 -3.31 20.34
N ILE A 40 5.96 -3.06 21.63
CA ILE A 40 4.67 -2.73 22.26
C ILE A 40 4.19 -1.38 21.72
N GLY A 41 2.89 -1.29 21.42
CA GLY A 41 2.24 -0.06 21.01
C GLY A 41 2.46 0.35 19.57
N TYR A 42 2.86 -0.57 18.67
CA TYR A 42 2.93 -0.33 17.23
C TYR A 42 1.87 -1.12 16.49
N HIS A 43 1.12 -0.44 15.63
CA HIS A 43 0.05 -1.03 14.83
C HIS A 43 0.32 -0.81 13.35
N LEU A 44 0.16 -1.89 12.57
CA LEU A 44 0.30 -1.87 11.11
C LEU A 44 -1.09 -1.81 10.49
N TYR A 45 -1.31 -0.81 9.65
CA TYR A 45 -2.52 -0.67 8.83
C TYR A 45 -2.15 -0.68 7.35
N SER A 46 -2.99 -1.29 6.53
CA SER A 46 -2.82 -1.25 5.08
C SER A 46 -4.16 -1.18 4.37
N GLU A 47 -4.30 -0.21 3.47
CA GLU A 47 -5.48 -0.06 2.64
C GLU A 47 -5.11 0.08 1.16
N MET A 48 -5.98 -0.47 0.31
CA MET A 48 -5.87 -0.33 -1.14
C MET A 48 -6.88 0.69 -1.65
N GLU A 49 -6.40 1.58 -2.52
CA GLU A 49 -7.23 2.47 -3.31
C GLU A 49 -7.12 2.14 -4.80
N ARG A 50 -8.28 1.97 -5.44
CA ARG A 50 -8.39 1.58 -6.85
C ARG A 50 -9.35 2.50 -7.58
N LEU A 51 -8.88 3.17 -8.63
CA LEU A 51 -9.77 3.84 -9.57
C LEU A 51 -10.39 2.80 -10.51
N LYS A 52 -11.70 2.94 -10.80
CA LYS A 52 -12.55 1.99 -11.56
C LYS A 52 -11.92 1.39 -12.82
N PHE A 53 -10.96 2.07 -13.49
CA PHE A 53 -10.19 1.52 -14.63
C PHE A 53 -8.72 1.96 -14.70
N ARG A 54 -8.18 2.56 -13.63
CA ARG A 54 -6.84 3.19 -13.61
C ARG A 54 -5.92 2.56 -12.57
N THR A 55 -4.78 3.20 -12.34
CA THR A 55 -3.73 2.79 -11.41
C THR A 55 -4.31 2.54 -10.02
N SER A 56 -3.83 1.48 -9.36
CA SER A 56 -4.09 1.23 -7.94
C SER A 56 -2.89 1.66 -7.11
N ALA A 57 -3.15 2.05 -5.88
CA ALA A 57 -2.13 2.23 -4.86
C ALA A 57 -2.50 1.47 -3.60
N VAL A 58 -1.50 0.88 -2.94
CA VAL A 58 -1.63 0.29 -1.61
C VAL A 58 -0.72 1.09 -0.70
N ALA A 59 -1.27 1.61 0.39
CA ALA A 59 -0.49 2.25 1.43
C ALA A 59 -0.38 1.29 2.63
N ILE A 60 0.80 1.24 3.21
CA ILE A 60 1.10 0.58 4.49
C ILE A 60 1.59 1.69 5.42
N ILE A 61 0.95 1.79 6.58
CA ILE A 61 1.31 2.76 7.61
C ILE A 61 1.51 2.01 8.92
N VAL A 62 2.64 2.25 9.57
CA VAL A 62 2.91 1.82 10.94
C VAL A 62 2.79 3.03 11.85
N VAL A 63 1.94 2.92 12.85
CA VAL A 63 1.63 4.00 13.79
C VAL A 63 1.92 3.52 15.21
N ASN A 64 2.40 4.41 16.08
CA ASN A 64 2.49 4.12 17.51
C ASN A 64 1.19 4.48 18.27
N GLU A 65 1.15 4.17 19.57
CA GLU A 65 0.05 4.54 20.48
C GLU A 65 -0.23 6.06 20.51
N ASN A 66 0.78 6.89 20.29
CA ASN A 66 0.64 8.35 20.25
C ASN A 66 0.14 8.88 18.89
N HIS A 67 -0.34 8.02 18.00
CA HIS A 67 -0.80 8.36 16.65
C HIS A 67 0.27 8.99 15.74
N ILE A 68 1.54 8.73 16.03
CA ILE A 68 2.69 9.18 15.25
C ILE A 68 3.04 8.09 14.23
N VAL A 69 3.17 8.48 12.97
CA VAL A 69 3.58 7.59 11.88
C VAL A 69 5.08 7.29 11.97
N HIS A 70 5.42 6.02 12.10
CA HIS A 70 6.81 5.53 12.14
C HIS A 70 7.28 4.93 10.83
N GLU A 71 6.37 4.48 9.97
CA GLU A 71 6.74 4.02 8.64
C GLU A 71 5.55 4.19 7.70
N CYS A 72 5.79 4.77 6.54
CA CYS A 72 4.82 4.87 5.47
C CYS A 72 5.43 4.31 4.20
N GLN A 73 4.77 3.35 3.59
CA GLN A 73 5.21 2.74 2.34
C GLN A 73 4.05 2.64 1.38
N ILE A 74 4.34 2.84 0.10
CA ILE A 74 3.33 2.86 -0.94
C ILE A 74 3.78 1.97 -2.08
N LEU A 75 2.90 1.06 -2.48
CA LEU A 75 2.98 0.38 -3.77
C LEU A 75 2.05 1.09 -4.73
N THR A 76 2.55 1.47 -5.91
CA THR A 76 1.75 2.10 -6.96
C THR A 76 2.03 1.41 -8.27
N GLY A 77 0.97 1.01 -8.98
CA GLY A 77 1.13 0.41 -10.30
C GLY A 77 -0.01 -0.53 -10.65
N LYS A 78 0.05 -1.04 -11.88
CA LYS A 78 -0.89 -2.04 -12.41
C LYS A 78 -0.24 -3.39 -12.67
N THR A 79 1.08 -3.47 -12.56
CA THR A 79 1.88 -4.63 -12.97
C THR A 79 2.43 -5.37 -11.77
N VAL A 80 2.79 -6.63 -12.00
CA VAL A 80 3.49 -7.51 -11.04
C VAL A 80 4.89 -6.99 -10.66
N PHE A 81 5.41 -6.03 -11.43
CA PHE A 81 6.68 -5.37 -11.18
C PHE A 81 6.55 -4.14 -10.29
N ALA A 82 5.34 -3.79 -9.84
CA ALA A 82 5.15 -2.72 -8.88
C ALA A 82 5.78 -3.10 -7.54
N GLN A 83 6.58 -2.20 -6.97
CA GLN A 83 7.28 -2.42 -5.72
C GLN A 83 6.82 -1.40 -4.67
N PHE A 84 6.90 -1.81 -3.41
CA PHE A 84 6.73 -0.88 -2.29
C PHE A 84 7.91 0.09 -2.23
N LYS A 85 7.59 1.37 -2.09
CA LYS A 85 8.56 2.44 -1.88
C LYS A 85 8.25 3.14 -0.57
N THR A 86 9.27 3.44 0.21
CA THR A 86 9.13 4.26 1.41
C THR A 86 8.70 5.66 1.02
N PHE A 87 7.67 6.17 1.67
CA PHE A 87 7.13 7.51 1.48
C PHE A 87 7.48 8.34 2.71
N THR A 88 8.60 9.07 2.63
CA THR A 88 9.21 9.74 3.79
C THR A 88 8.51 11.03 4.22
N ASN A 89 7.65 11.61 3.37
CA ASN A 89 7.04 12.92 3.63
C ASN A 89 6.18 12.96 4.91
N TYR A 90 5.69 11.81 5.36
CA TYR A 90 4.81 11.69 6.54
C TYR A 90 5.47 10.97 7.71
N HIS A 91 6.78 10.74 7.66
CA HIS A 91 7.51 10.11 8.75
C HIS A 91 7.57 11.04 9.97
N HIS A 92 7.28 10.49 11.16
CA HIS A 92 7.14 11.21 12.44
C HIS A 92 6.03 12.28 12.49
N LYS A 93 5.10 12.28 11.53
CA LYS A 93 3.93 13.15 11.61
C LYS A 93 2.79 12.46 12.35
N GLU A 94 1.96 13.27 13.00
CA GLU A 94 0.71 12.79 13.59
C GLU A 94 -0.33 12.50 12.48
N LEU A 95 -1.16 11.48 12.68
CA LEU A 95 -2.21 11.11 11.72
C LEU A 95 -3.16 12.28 11.40
N SER A 96 -3.49 13.10 12.41
CA SER A 96 -4.37 14.26 12.29
C SER A 96 -3.78 15.36 11.39
N GLU A 97 -2.47 15.61 11.50
CA GLU A 97 -1.73 16.56 10.68
C GLU A 97 -1.72 16.12 9.21
N ILE A 98 -1.45 14.83 8.96
CA ILE A 98 -1.46 14.25 7.60
C ILE A 98 -2.84 14.39 6.97
N LEU A 99 -3.90 14.09 7.72
CA LEU A 99 -5.28 14.21 7.22
C LEU A 99 -5.62 15.67 6.88
N THR A 100 -5.20 16.62 7.71
CA THR A 100 -5.42 18.06 7.49
C THR A 100 -4.66 18.56 6.26
N GLU A 101 -3.40 18.19 6.12
CA GLU A 101 -2.55 18.52 4.96
C GLU A 101 -3.16 17.97 3.65
N LEU A 102 -3.63 16.72 3.68
CA LEU A 102 -4.20 16.07 2.50
C LEU A 102 -5.64 16.53 2.19
N SER A 103 -6.40 16.98 3.19
CA SER A 103 -7.76 17.50 2.99
C SER A 103 -7.76 18.94 2.48
N SER A 104 -6.76 19.74 2.85
CA SER A 104 -6.59 21.12 2.34
C SER A 104 -6.09 21.17 0.89
N LYS A 105 -5.64 20.05 0.33
CA LYS A 105 -5.13 19.96 -1.03
C LYS A 105 -6.27 19.81 -2.04
N ASN A 106 -6.33 20.71 -3.03
CA ASN A 106 -7.33 20.70 -4.10
C ASN A 106 -7.37 19.41 -4.95
N LYS A 107 -6.24 18.71 -5.07
CA LYS A 107 -6.14 17.46 -5.85
C LYS A 107 -5.14 16.49 -5.25
N ASN A 108 -5.66 15.36 -4.78
CA ASN A 108 -4.86 14.27 -4.24
C ASN A 108 -4.49 13.26 -5.34
N THR A 109 -3.22 12.87 -5.34
CA THR A 109 -2.70 11.75 -6.14
C THR A 109 -3.30 10.43 -5.66
N ILE A 110 -3.19 9.37 -6.47
CA ILE A 110 -3.69 8.04 -6.06
C ILE A 110 -2.98 7.50 -4.81
N GLN A 111 -1.71 7.86 -4.65
CA GLN A 111 -0.89 7.54 -3.49
C GLN A 111 -1.45 8.20 -2.24
N GLU A 112 -1.68 9.50 -2.31
CA GLU A 112 -2.27 10.29 -1.22
C GLU A 112 -3.68 9.80 -0.89
N LYS A 113 -4.49 9.41 -1.87
CA LYS A 113 -5.81 8.81 -1.61
C LYS A 113 -5.73 7.48 -0.86
N ALA A 114 -4.76 6.62 -1.21
CA ALA A 114 -4.52 5.38 -0.46
C ALA A 114 -4.06 5.68 0.98
N ILE A 115 -3.23 6.70 1.18
CA ILE A 115 -2.80 7.16 2.51
C ILE A 115 -4.01 7.65 3.31
N ILE A 116 -4.83 8.56 2.77
CA ILE A 116 -6.04 9.08 3.44
C ILE A 116 -6.93 7.93 3.89
N LYS A 117 -7.14 6.93 3.01
CA LYS A 117 -7.94 5.76 3.36
C LYS A 117 -7.32 4.94 4.49
N THR A 118 -6.01 4.74 4.46
CA THR A 118 -5.28 4.01 5.51
C THR A 118 -5.30 4.76 6.83
N VAL A 119 -5.09 6.09 6.82
CA VAL A 119 -5.17 6.96 8.00
C VAL A 119 -6.58 6.93 8.60
N ASN A 120 -7.62 7.05 7.79
CA ASN A 120 -9.00 6.92 8.25
C ASN A 120 -9.31 5.54 8.83
N SER A 121 -8.74 4.47 8.26
CA SER A 121 -8.87 3.10 8.79
C SER A 121 -8.19 2.99 10.15
N CYS A 122 -6.99 3.58 10.30
CA CYS A 122 -6.29 3.66 11.58
C CYS A 122 -7.10 4.42 12.64
N MET A 123 -7.67 5.58 12.29
CA MET A 123 -8.47 6.40 13.21
C MET A 123 -9.77 5.72 13.65
N LYS A 124 -10.35 4.83 12.83
CA LYS A 124 -11.59 4.10 13.17
C LYS A 124 -11.35 2.88 14.06
N ALA A 125 -10.12 2.36 14.06
CA ALA A 125 -9.74 1.17 14.83
C ALA A 125 -9.32 1.52 16.27
N LEU A 126 -9.24 2.81 16.59
CA LEU A 126 -8.95 3.40 17.90
C LEU A 126 -10.26 3.84 18.56
#